data_AF-A0A812I185-F1
#
_entry.id   AF-A0A812I185-F1
#
_cell.length_a   1.000
_cell.length_b   1.000
_cell.length_c   1.000
_cell.angle_alpha   90.00
_cell.angle_beta   90.00
_cell.angle_gamma   90.00
#
_symmetry.space_group_name_H-M   'P 1'
#
loop_
_entity.id
_entity.type
_entity.pdbx_description
1 polymer ?
#
loop_
_entity_poly.entity_id
_entity_poly.type
_entity_poly.pdbx_seq_one_letter_code
_entity_poly.pdbx_strand_id
1 'polypeptide(L)'
;MAAHELLARLESQPSFAELHVDASLCRKDLLEQVAGAPKTRQLRLWLDNGVFQSAAELAELLQACYERLGAVARQEKLPIFEDMSVLPNLGAGSERAPPCQFRGEKFDYVVLGGTFDRLHVGHKVLLTVAAVMAEQGLAIGVSGPPLLREKAGASILQDWGERAATVVDFLAVLRPNLQVRVEELSDAFGPALWPEMGALVVSAETEAGGAAVNARRQEKNSPQLHVVAVPLVASAGREI
;
A
#
# COMPACT_ATOMS: atom_id res chain seq x y z
N MET A 1 -8.01 15.29 14.50
CA MET A 1 -8.93 14.14 14.54
C MET A 1 -8.11 12.96 14.08
N ALA A 2 -7.93 11.98 14.96
CA ALA A 2 -7.13 10.80 14.61
C ALA A 2 -7.89 9.94 13.58
N ALA A 3 -7.18 9.20 12.73
CA ALA A 3 -7.80 8.41 11.66
C ALA A 3 -8.90 7.45 12.17
N HIS A 4 -8.72 6.87 13.37
CA HIS A 4 -9.72 6.00 14.00
C HIS A 4 -11.00 6.74 14.42
N GLU A 5 -10.91 7.98 14.92
CA GLU A 5 -12.08 8.80 15.28
C GLU A 5 -12.87 9.18 14.03
N LEU A 6 -12.16 9.50 12.96
CA LEU A 6 -12.75 9.77 11.67
C LEU A 6 -13.48 8.53 11.15
N LEU A 7 -12.85 7.35 11.18
CA LEU A 7 -13.47 6.10 10.70
C LEU A 7 -14.71 5.74 11.50
N ALA A 8 -14.65 5.79 12.83
CA ALA A 8 -15.80 5.57 13.69
C ALA A 8 -16.95 6.54 13.36
N ARG A 9 -16.60 7.81 13.07
CA ARG A 9 -17.57 8.82 12.64
C ARG A 9 -18.17 8.48 11.27
N LEU A 10 -17.35 8.08 10.29
CA LEU A 10 -17.81 7.72 8.94
C LEU A 10 -18.69 6.45 9.00
N GLU A 11 -18.27 5.41 9.71
CA GLU A 11 -19.04 4.15 9.91
C GLU A 11 -20.38 4.39 10.60
N SER A 12 -20.47 5.38 11.48
CA SER A 12 -21.73 5.77 12.12
C SER A 12 -22.70 6.51 11.19
N GLN A 13 -22.27 6.90 9.99
CA GLN A 13 -23.12 7.59 9.03
C GLN A 13 -24.00 6.59 8.25
N PRO A 14 -25.31 6.86 8.08
CA PRO A 14 -26.20 6.03 7.26
C PRO A 14 -25.80 5.94 5.78
N SER A 15 -24.97 6.89 5.34
CA SER A 15 -24.37 6.96 4.01
C SER A 15 -23.09 6.16 3.87
N PHE A 16 -22.60 5.45 4.88
CA PHE A 16 -21.41 4.60 4.75
C PHE A 16 -21.79 3.19 4.27
N ALA A 17 -21.01 2.64 3.35
CA ALA A 17 -21.20 1.28 2.84
C ALA A 17 -19.85 0.60 2.57
N GLU A 18 -19.83 -0.72 2.74
CA GLU A 18 -18.70 -1.55 2.36
C GLU A 18 -18.97 -2.18 0.99
N LEU A 19 -18.03 -2.02 0.06
CA LEU A 19 -18.05 -2.69 -1.24
C LEU A 19 -17.03 -3.82 -1.23
N HIS A 20 -17.55 -5.04 -1.21
CA HIS A 20 -16.79 -6.25 -1.43
C HIS A 20 -16.63 -6.48 -2.93
N VAL A 21 -15.39 -6.45 -3.41
CA VAL A 21 -15.02 -6.69 -4.80
C VAL A 21 -14.38 -8.07 -4.86
N ASP A 22 -15.05 -9.00 -5.53
CA ASP A 22 -14.53 -10.36 -5.73
C ASP A 22 -13.50 -10.38 -6.85
N ALA A 23 -12.22 -10.27 -6.50
CA ALA A 23 -11.10 -10.22 -7.44
C ALA A 23 -10.86 -11.55 -8.19
N SER A 24 -11.66 -12.60 -7.96
CA SER A 24 -11.67 -13.82 -8.80
C SER A 24 -12.44 -13.65 -10.11
N LEU A 25 -13.27 -12.60 -10.21
CA LEU A 25 -14.09 -12.32 -11.39
C LEU A 25 -13.26 -11.72 -12.53
N CYS A 26 -13.78 -11.82 -13.76
CA CYS A 26 -13.11 -11.22 -14.90
C CYS A 26 -13.18 -9.68 -14.83
N ARG A 27 -12.22 -9.00 -15.47
CA ARG A 27 -12.11 -7.52 -15.50
C ARG A 27 -13.43 -6.80 -15.72
N LYS A 28 -14.27 -7.27 -16.64
CA LYS A 28 -15.54 -6.62 -16.96
C LYS A 28 -16.49 -6.63 -15.75
N ASP A 29 -16.61 -7.77 -15.09
CA ASP A 29 -17.49 -7.97 -13.94
C ASP A 29 -17.00 -7.18 -12.72
N LEU A 30 -15.68 -7.08 -12.54
CA LEU A 30 -15.05 -6.24 -11.51
C LEU A 30 -15.43 -4.77 -11.68
N LEU A 31 -15.26 -4.25 -12.90
CA LEU A 31 -15.60 -2.86 -13.20
C LEU A 31 -17.10 -2.59 -13.05
N GLU A 32 -17.95 -3.56 -13.39
CA GLU A 32 -19.39 -3.46 -13.17
C GLU A 32 -19.77 -3.43 -11.68
N GLN A 33 -19.12 -4.23 -10.82
CA GLN A 33 -19.31 -4.18 -9.37
C GLN A 33 -18.90 -2.82 -8.79
N VAL A 34 -17.72 -2.33 -9.18
CA VAL A 34 -17.25 -1.02 -8.73
C VAL A 34 -18.18 0.08 -9.27
N ALA A 35 -18.64 0.00 -10.52
CA ALA A 35 -19.57 0.95 -11.12
C ALA A 35 -20.93 0.97 -10.42
N GLY A 36 -21.45 -0.20 -10.02
CA GLY A 36 -22.71 -0.39 -9.32
C GLY A 36 -22.73 0.14 -7.88
N ALA A 37 -21.56 0.44 -7.30
CA ALA A 37 -21.48 0.98 -5.94
C ALA A 37 -22.13 2.39 -5.85
N PRO A 38 -22.97 2.64 -4.83
CA PRO A 38 -23.75 3.87 -4.72
C PRO A 38 -22.86 5.12 -4.71
N LYS A 39 -23.10 6.04 -5.66
CA LYS A 39 -22.31 7.27 -5.86
C LYS A 39 -22.44 8.29 -4.71
N THR A 40 -23.48 8.16 -3.89
CA THR A 40 -23.85 9.10 -2.82
C THR A 40 -23.46 8.60 -1.42
N ARG A 41 -22.76 7.47 -1.35
CA ARG A 41 -22.34 6.84 -0.10
C ARG A 41 -20.81 6.87 0.03
N GLN A 42 -20.33 7.07 1.25
CA GLN A 42 -18.93 6.88 1.59
C GLN A 42 -18.61 5.39 1.52
N LEU A 43 -17.54 5.00 0.82
CA LEU A 43 -17.29 3.60 0.47
C LEU A 43 -15.96 3.12 1.06
N ARG A 44 -15.98 1.99 1.77
CA ARG A 44 -14.80 1.17 2.05
C ARG A 44 -14.75 0.01 1.06
N LEU A 45 -13.58 -0.28 0.51
CA LEU A 45 -13.40 -1.32 -0.49
C LEU A 45 -12.67 -2.51 0.12
N TRP A 46 -13.26 -3.69 -0.03
CA TRP A 46 -12.67 -4.98 0.33
C TRP A 46 -12.36 -5.74 -0.96
N LEU A 47 -11.14 -6.26 -1.07
CA LEU A 47 -10.74 -7.13 -2.16
C LEU A 47 -10.75 -8.57 -1.66
N ASP A 48 -11.75 -9.32 -2.09
CA ASP A 48 -11.99 -10.70 -1.69
C ASP A 48 -11.53 -11.65 -2.81
N ASN A 49 -10.71 -12.65 -2.47
CA ASN A 49 -10.16 -13.65 -3.42
C ASN A 49 -9.42 -13.03 -4.64
N GLY A 50 -8.89 -13.86 -5.54
CA GLY A 50 -8.51 -13.42 -6.89
C GLY A 50 -7.03 -13.38 -7.23
N VAL A 51 -6.69 -13.76 -8.47
CA VAL A 51 -5.33 -13.72 -9.01
C VAL A 51 -5.23 -12.64 -10.08
N PHE A 52 -4.51 -11.55 -9.81
CA PHE A 52 -4.27 -10.51 -10.82
C PHE A 52 -3.32 -11.05 -11.90
N GLN A 53 -3.73 -10.98 -13.16
CA GLN A 53 -2.94 -11.52 -14.28
C GLN A 53 -1.83 -10.55 -14.72
N SER A 54 -1.96 -9.27 -14.37
CA SER A 54 -0.97 -8.24 -14.71
C SER A 54 -0.97 -7.06 -13.74
N ALA A 55 0.13 -6.29 -13.78
CA ALA A 55 0.23 -4.98 -13.14
C ALA A 55 -0.88 -4.00 -13.54
N ALA A 56 -1.25 -4.02 -14.82
CA ALA A 56 -2.27 -3.13 -15.38
C ALA A 56 -3.67 -3.42 -14.80
N GLU A 57 -3.97 -4.69 -14.48
CA GLU A 57 -5.26 -5.06 -13.92
C GLU A 57 -5.40 -4.61 -12.45
N LEU A 58 -4.39 -4.89 -11.63
CA LEU A 58 -4.31 -4.38 -10.26
C LEU A 58 -4.38 -2.85 -10.24
N ALA A 59 -3.68 -2.22 -11.19
CA ALA A 59 -3.65 -0.79 -11.34
C ALA A 59 -4.99 -0.14 -11.63
N GLU A 60 -5.72 -0.66 -12.62
CA GLU A 60 -7.04 -0.15 -12.99
C GLU A 60 -8.05 -0.33 -11.84
N LEU A 61 -7.95 -1.44 -11.11
CA LEU A 61 -8.78 -1.65 -9.93
C LEU A 61 -8.46 -0.65 -8.83
N LEU A 62 -7.17 -0.50 -8.47
CA LEU A 62 -6.73 0.52 -7.51
C LEU A 62 -7.15 1.92 -7.98
N GLN A 63 -7.09 2.20 -9.29
CA GLN A 63 -7.57 3.45 -9.88
C GLN A 63 -9.04 3.70 -9.55
N ALA A 64 -9.92 2.77 -9.91
CA ALA A 64 -11.35 2.92 -9.69
C ALA A 64 -11.69 3.02 -8.19
N CYS A 65 -10.96 2.29 -7.34
CA CYS A 65 -11.08 2.34 -5.89
C CYS A 65 -10.72 3.72 -5.32
N TYR A 66 -9.56 4.25 -5.72
CA TYR A 66 -9.04 5.50 -5.20
C TYR A 66 -9.74 6.75 -5.76
N GLU A 67 -10.26 6.72 -6.98
CA GLU A 67 -11.11 7.81 -7.50
C GLU A 67 -12.37 8.00 -6.65
N ARG A 68 -12.98 6.89 -6.22
CA ARG A 68 -14.15 6.91 -5.32
C ARG A 68 -13.77 7.38 -3.92
N LEU A 69 -12.66 6.87 -3.36
CA LEU A 69 -12.14 7.35 -2.08
C LEU A 69 -11.78 8.84 -2.12
N GLY A 70 -11.17 9.33 -3.20
CA GLY A 70 -10.82 10.73 -3.39
C GLY A 70 -12.03 11.66 -3.49
N ALA A 71 -13.13 11.19 -4.09
CA ALA A 71 -14.40 11.93 -4.09
C ALA A 71 -14.96 12.10 -2.67
N VAL A 72 -14.98 11.03 -1.89
CA VAL A 72 -15.41 11.03 -0.47
C VAL A 72 -14.49 11.88 0.39
N ALA A 73 -13.17 11.72 0.22
CA ALA A 73 -12.15 12.46 0.95
C ALA A 73 -12.30 13.98 0.76
N ARG A 74 -12.56 14.45 -0.46
CA ARG A 74 -12.81 15.88 -0.72
C ARG A 74 -14.08 16.38 -0.06
N GLN A 75 -15.15 15.59 -0.08
CA GLN A 75 -16.40 15.94 0.59
C GLN A 75 -16.20 16.08 2.11
N GLU A 76 -15.43 15.17 2.70
CA GLU A 76 -15.16 15.11 4.15
C GLU A 76 -13.92 15.89 4.59
N LYS A 77 -13.21 16.54 3.65
CA LYS A 77 -11.95 17.28 3.85
C LYS A 77 -10.86 16.44 4.53
N LEU A 78 -10.55 15.29 3.93
CA LEU A 78 -9.52 14.34 4.39
C LEU A 78 -8.21 14.55 3.60
N PRO A 79 -7.23 15.29 4.13
CA PRO A 79 -6.07 15.73 3.35
C PRO A 79 -5.23 14.57 2.81
N ILE A 80 -5.20 13.43 3.53
CA ILE A 80 -4.37 12.26 3.20
C ILE A 80 -4.81 11.53 1.91
N PHE A 81 -6.02 11.79 1.40
CA PHE A 81 -6.56 11.19 0.18
C PHE A 81 -6.90 12.22 -0.93
N GLU A 82 -6.62 13.52 -0.71
CA GLU A 82 -6.98 14.58 -1.68
C GLU A 82 -6.18 14.51 -2.98
N ASP A 83 -4.92 14.05 -2.92
CA ASP A 83 -4.01 13.87 -4.06
C ASP A 83 -4.33 12.62 -4.91
N MET A 84 -5.25 11.76 -4.45
CA MET A 84 -5.54 10.47 -5.10
C MET A 84 -6.39 10.57 -6.36
N SER A 85 -6.82 11.76 -6.77
CA SER A 85 -7.42 11.95 -8.11
C SER A 85 -6.41 11.93 -9.26
N VAL A 86 -5.11 11.97 -8.96
CA VAL A 86 -4.03 11.88 -9.94
C VAL A 86 -3.21 10.64 -9.62
N LEU A 87 -3.81 9.49 -9.83
CA LEU A 87 -3.04 8.27 -9.87
C LEU A 87 -2.28 8.22 -11.20
N PRO A 88 -0.97 7.98 -11.17
CA PRO A 88 -0.20 7.61 -12.33
C PRO A 88 -0.86 6.45 -13.01
N ASN A 89 -0.85 6.51 -14.33
CA ASN A 89 -1.10 5.32 -15.09
C ASN A 89 0.03 4.32 -14.78
N LEU A 90 -0.27 3.33 -13.95
CA LEU A 90 0.59 2.19 -13.64
C LEU A 90 0.91 1.34 -14.90
N GLY A 91 0.46 1.77 -16.09
CA GLY A 91 0.82 1.17 -17.38
C GLY A 91 0.78 2.09 -18.62
N ALA A 92 0.35 3.35 -18.59
CA ALA A 92 0.40 4.21 -19.80
C ALA A 92 1.66 5.05 -19.82
N GLY A 93 2.65 4.53 -20.53
CA GLY A 93 3.90 5.23 -20.83
C GLY A 93 5.02 4.29 -21.25
N SER A 94 4.95 3.01 -20.89
CA SER A 94 5.95 2.03 -21.30
C SER A 94 5.26 0.74 -21.73
N GLU A 95 5.44 0.36 -22.98
CA GLU A 95 5.04 -0.96 -23.53
C GLU A 95 5.75 -2.15 -22.82
N ARG A 96 6.49 -1.91 -21.73
CA ARG A 96 7.24 -2.91 -20.93
C ARG A 96 7.24 -2.59 -19.44
N ALA A 97 6.11 -2.26 -18.82
CA ALA A 97 6.02 -2.36 -17.36
C ALA A 97 6.15 -3.85 -16.95
N PRO A 98 7.04 -4.21 -16.01
CA PRO A 98 7.17 -5.59 -15.57
C PRO A 98 5.82 -6.08 -14.99
N PRO A 99 5.48 -7.37 -15.17
CA PRO A 99 4.26 -7.91 -14.60
C PRO A 99 4.30 -7.77 -13.08
N CYS A 100 3.20 -7.31 -12.47
CA CYS A 100 3.05 -7.35 -11.02
C CYS A 100 3.06 -8.82 -10.59
N GLN A 101 3.88 -9.12 -9.58
CA GLN A 101 4.02 -10.49 -9.08
C GLN A 101 2.89 -10.87 -8.12
N PHE A 102 2.09 -9.90 -7.67
CA PHE A 102 0.96 -10.13 -6.79
C PHE A 102 -0.13 -10.92 -7.50
N ARG A 103 -0.37 -12.15 -7.05
CA ARG A 103 -1.38 -13.07 -7.58
C ARG A 103 -2.49 -13.34 -6.58
N GLY A 104 -2.72 -12.42 -5.63
CA GLY A 104 -3.76 -12.58 -4.61
C GLY A 104 -3.38 -13.43 -3.41
N GLU A 105 -2.14 -13.91 -3.35
CA GLU A 105 -1.66 -14.63 -2.19
C GLU A 105 -1.87 -13.84 -0.90
N LYS A 106 -2.28 -14.55 0.15
CA LYS A 106 -2.50 -14.02 1.49
C LYS A 106 -1.49 -14.63 2.44
N PHE A 107 -1.07 -13.86 3.43
CA PHE A 107 -0.16 -14.28 4.49
C PHE A 107 -0.64 -13.74 5.82
N ASP A 108 -0.44 -14.51 6.89
CA ASP A 108 -0.75 -14.06 8.26
C ASP A 108 -0.07 -12.72 8.57
N TYR A 109 1.23 -12.64 8.28
CA TYR A 109 2.02 -11.43 8.45
C TYR A 109 2.84 -11.09 7.22
N VAL A 110 2.75 -9.83 6.82
CA VAL A 110 3.48 -9.23 5.70
C VAL A 110 4.40 -8.13 6.23
N VAL A 111 5.55 -7.95 5.59
CA VAL A 111 6.46 -6.83 5.86
C VAL A 111 6.64 -5.96 4.61
N LEU A 112 6.78 -4.65 4.81
CA LEU A 112 7.34 -3.75 3.81
C LEU A 112 8.30 -2.74 4.46
N GLY A 113 9.24 -2.22 3.68
CA GLY A 113 10.18 -1.18 4.11
C GLY A 113 10.16 0.01 3.15
N GLY A 114 10.38 1.21 3.69
CA GLY A 114 10.45 2.42 2.87
C GLY A 114 10.79 3.67 3.66
N THR A 115 11.11 4.75 2.97
CA THR A 115 11.27 6.06 3.62
C THR A 115 9.91 6.70 3.90
N PHE A 116 8.93 6.53 3.02
CA PHE A 116 7.59 7.13 3.16
C PHE A 116 7.59 8.64 3.40
N ASP A 117 8.57 9.36 2.84
CA ASP A 117 8.58 10.82 2.84
C ASP A 117 7.45 11.32 1.95
N ARG A 118 6.69 12.32 2.44
CA ARG A 118 5.56 12.95 1.75
C ARG A 118 4.69 11.91 1.07
N LEU A 119 3.94 11.15 1.88
CA LEU A 119 3.19 9.96 1.48
C LEU A 119 2.38 10.16 0.19
N HIS A 120 3.02 9.90 -0.94
CA HIS A 120 2.46 10.08 -2.27
C HIS A 120 1.87 8.78 -2.80
N VAL A 121 1.24 8.86 -3.97
CA VAL A 121 0.59 7.73 -4.65
C VAL A 121 1.40 6.42 -4.68
N GLY A 122 2.67 6.46 -5.07
CA GLY A 122 3.51 5.26 -5.10
C GLY A 122 3.60 4.54 -3.74
N HIS A 123 3.77 5.29 -2.65
CA HIS A 123 3.75 4.73 -1.30
C HIS A 123 2.37 4.16 -0.94
N LYS A 124 1.29 4.86 -1.30
CA LYS A 124 -0.09 4.43 -1.02
C LYS A 124 -0.44 3.14 -1.74
N VAL A 125 -0.02 2.97 -2.99
CA VAL A 125 -0.18 1.71 -3.73
C VAL A 125 0.59 0.58 -3.05
N LEU A 126 1.87 0.81 -2.71
CA LEU A 126 2.71 -0.19 -2.05
C LEU A 126 2.13 -0.64 -0.71
N LEU A 127 1.71 0.31 0.13
CA LEU A 127 1.06 0.06 1.42
C LEU A 127 -0.26 -0.69 1.25
N THR A 128 -1.05 -0.35 0.23
CA THR A 128 -2.33 -1.01 -0.03
C THR A 128 -2.17 -2.45 -0.45
N VAL A 129 -1.21 -2.74 -1.35
CA VAL A 129 -0.93 -4.13 -1.74
C VAL A 129 -0.52 -4.95 -0.51
N ALA A 130 0.39 -4.43 0.31
CA ALA A 130 0.83 -5.13 1.51
C ALA A 130 -0.30 -5.34 2.54
N ALA A 131 -1.17 -4.35 2.73
CA ALA A 131 -2.33 -4.45 3.63
C ALA A 131 -3.39 -5.43 3.13
N VAL A 132 -3.58 -5.55 1.81
CA VAL A 132 -4.49 -6.53 1.19
C VAL A 132 -3.94 -7.95 1.33
N MET A 133 -2.63 -8.14 1.23
CA MET A 133 -1.98 -9.44 1.40
C MET A 133 -1.98 -9.93 2.85
N ALA A 134 -1.94 -9.02 3.83
CA ALA A 134 -1.85 -9.35 5.25
C ALA A 134 -3.20 -9.73 5.87
N GLU A 135 -3.32 -10.91 6.45
CA GLU A 135 -4.55 -11.36 7.12
C GLU A 135 -4.60 -10.92 8.59
N GLN A 136 -3.51 -11.07 9.32
CA GLN A 136 -3.44 -10.74 10.75
C GLN A 136 -2.71 -9.42 11.00
N GLY A 137 -1.54 -9.24 10.37
CA GLY A 137 -0.71 -8.07 10.66
C GLY A 137 0.25 -7.64 9.57
N LEU A 138 0.59 -6.36 9.61
CA LEU A 138 1.52 -5.71 8.72
C LEU A 138 2.63 -5.03 9.52
N ALA A 139 3.87 -5.44 9.28
CA ALA A 139 5.04 -4.77 9.81
C ALA A 139 5.60 -3.78 8.77
N ILE A 140 5.76 -2.51 9.15
CA ILE A 140 6.33 -1.47 8.29
C ILE A 140 7.64 -0.97 8.88
N GLY A 141 8.72 -1.14 8.13
CA GLY A 141 9.99 -0.49 8.41
C GLY A 141 10.03 0.90 7.80
N VAL A 142 10.09 1.93 8.63
CA VAL A 142 10.26 3.33 8.19
C VAL A 142 11.73 3.73 8.37
N SER A 143 12.40 4.13 7.27
CA SER A 143 13.82 4.50 7.30
C SER A 143 14.12 5.55 8.38
N GLY A 144 14.99 5.21 9.34
CA GLY A 144 15.51 6.13 10.35
C GLY A 144 16.76 6.89 9.88
N PRO A 145 17.25 7.86 10.66
CA PRO A 145 18.42 8.67 10.31
C PRO A 145 19.65 7.88 9.84
N PRO A 146 20.03 6.72 10.42
CA PRO A 146 21.21 5.96 9.98
C PRO A 146 21.18 5.56 8.50
N LEU A 147 20.01 5.23 7.96
CA LEU A 147 19.83 4.86 6.54
C LEU A 147 19.69 6.06 5.60
N LEU A 148 19.58 7.27 6.15
CA LEU A 148 19.35 8.50 5.39
C LEU A 148 20.62 9.35 5.27
N ARG A 149 21.70 9.02 6.01
CA ARG A 149 22.95 9.80 6.05
C ARG A 149 23.63 9.98 4.69
N GLU A 150 23.46 9.04 3.78
CA GLU A 150 24.05 9.08 2.43
C GLU A 150 23.06 9.50 1.33
N LYS A 151 21.80 9.81 1.69
CA LYS A 151 20.76 10.15 0.72
C LYS A 151 20.80 11.65 0.41
N ALA A 152 20.90 12.00 -0.87
CA ALA A 152 20.77 13.38 -1.31
C ALA A 152 19.43 13.95 -0.84
N GLY A 153 19.44 15.10 -0.14
CA GLY A 153 18.23 15.72 0.40
C GLY A 153 17.78 15.20 1.77
N ALA A 154 18.62 14.48 2.53
CA ALA A 154 18.27 14.04 3.89
C ALA A 154 17.81 15.17 4.83
N SER A 155 18.30 16.40 4.62
CA SER A 155 17.95 17.59 5.41
C SER A 155 16.56 18.16 5.12
N ILE A 156 15.89 17.73 4.04
CA ILE A 156 14.55 18.21 3.64
C ILE A 156 13.45 17.16 3.83
N LEU A 157 13.80 16.00 4.41
CA LEU A 157 12.86 14.93 4.74
C LEU A 157 12.03 15.32 5.97
N GLN A 158 10.80 14.81 6.01
CA GLN A 158 9.96 14.87 7.21
C GLN A 158 10.60 14.09 8.37
N ASP A 159 10.31 14.53 9.60
CA ASP A 159 10.70 13.80 10.81
C ASP A 159 10.21 12.34 10.72
N TRP A 160 10.97 11.41 11.27
CA TRP A 160 10.56 10.01 11.33
C TRP A 160 9.17 9.83 11.95
N GLY A 161 8.87 10.56 13.04
CA GLY A 161 7.57 10.51 13.71
C GLY A 161 6.43 10.95 12.81
N GLU A 162 6.63 12.00 12.00
CA GLU A 162 5.61 12.44 11.04
C GLU A 162 5.37 11.40 9.94
N ARG A 163 6.44 10.81 9.40
CA ARG A 163 6.34 9.77 8.36
C ARG A 163 5.64 8.52 8.88
N ALA A 164 6.06 8.05 10.07
CA ALA A 164 5.46 6.90 10.74
C ALA A 164 3.97 7.14 11.05
N ALA A 165 3.62 8.29 11.62
CA ALA A 165 2.23 8.64 11.91
C ALA A 165 1.38 8.69 10.63
N THR A 166 1.89 9.28 9.55
CA THR A 166 1.18 9.37 8.27
C THR A 166 0.92 7.98 7.67
N VAL A 167 1.87 7.04 7.80
CA VAL A 167 1.67 5.64 7.38
C VAL A 167 0.58 4.96 8.22
N VAL A 168 0.61 5.12 9.54
CA VAL A 168 -0.41 4.55 10.45
C VAL A 168 -1.79 5.11 10.11
N ASP A 169 -1.91 6.43 9.94
CA ASP A 169 -3.19 7.07 9.62
C ASP A 169 -3.75 6.58 8.28
N PHE A 170 -2.89 6.42 7.26
CA PHE A 170 -3.30 5.86 5.98
C PHE A 170 -3.83 4.43 6.10
N LEU A 171 -3.08 3.55 6.80
CA LEU A 171 -3.45 2.15 6.96
C LEU A 171 -4.67 1.96 7.86
N ALA A 172 -4.86 2.82 8.87
CA ALA A 172 -6.05 2.80 9.69
C ALA A 172 -7.30 3.03 8.85
N VAL A 173 -7.27 3.96 7.90
CA VAL A 173 -8.41 4.20 6.98
C VAL A 173 -8.65 3.03 6.04
N LEU A 174 -7.56 2.44 5.53
CA LEU A 174 -7.64 1.35 4.57
C LEU A 174 -8.11 0.03 5.20
N ARG A 175 -7.52 -0.36 6.34
CA ARG A 175 -7.68 -1.66 7.01
C ARG A 175 -7.65 -1.47 8.54
N PRO A 176 -8.73 -0.93 9.16
CA PRO A 176 -8.75 -0.59 10.59
C PRO A 176 -8.56 -1.78 11.53
N ASN A 177 -8.94 -2.99 11.08
CA ASN A 177 -8.85 -4.22 11.86
C ASN A 177 -7.50 -4.94 11.71
N LEU A 178 -6.61 -4.45 10.86
CA LEU A 178 -5.29 -5.06 10.64
C LEU A 178 -4.32 -4.62 11.72
N GLN A 179 -3.55 -5.55 12.29
CA GLN A 179 -2.53 -5.21 13.27
C GLN A 179 -1.35 -4.54 12.56
N VAL A 180 -1.19 -3.23 12.73
CA VAL A 180 -0.10 -2.46 12.13
C VAL A 180 1.00 -2.24 13.16
N ARG A 181 2.22 -2.68 12.84
CA ARG A 181 3.44 -2.39 13.64
C ARG A 181 4.39 -1.56 12.79
N VAL A 182 4.79 -0.39 13.27
CA VAL A 182 5.72 0.50 12.58
C VAL A 182 7.03 0.57 13.37
N GLU A 183 8.13 0.24 12.71
CA GLU A 183 9.47 0.20 13.29
C GLU A 183 10.40 1.19 12.61
N GLU A 184 11.26 1.82 13.40
CA GLU A 184 12.36 2.61 12.87
C GLU A 184 13.46 1.69 12.33
N LEU A 185 13.78 1.84 11.04
CA LEU A 185 14.87 1.07 10.44
C LEU A 185 16.21 1.74 10.70
N SER A 186 17.05 1.06 11.47
CA SER A 186 18.49 1.36 11.60
C SER A 186 19.36 0.61 10.58
N ASP A 187 18.81 -0.42 9.93
CA ASP A 187 19.47 -1.22 8.89
C ASP A 187 18.50 -1.64 7.76
N ALA A 188 19.02 -2.27 6.71
CA ALA A 188 18.24 -2.65 5.54
C ALA A 188 17.27 -3.83 5.75
N PHE A 189 17.27 -4.49 6.92
CA PHE A 189 16.53 -5.71 7.17
C PHE A 189 15.35 -5.51 8.13
N GLY A 190 15.60 -4.88 9.28
CA GLY A 190 14.59 -4.58 10.31
C GLY A 190 13.59 -5.71 10.57
N PRO A 191 12.26 -5.42 10.53
CA PRO A 191 11.22 -6.41 10.84
C PRO A 191 11.16 -7.56 9.83
N ALA A 192 11.82 -7.46 8.67
CA ALA A 192 11.84 -8.55 7.70
C ALA A 192 12.60 -9.80 8.19
N LEU A 193 13.36 -9.70 9.29
CA LEU A 193 13.98 -10.86 9.93
C LEU A 193 13.13 -11.48 11.05
N TRP A 194 11.96 -10.93 11.35
CA TRP A 194 11.09 -11.51 12.36
C TRP A 194 10.58 -12.90 11.94
N PRO A 195 10.48 -13.86 12.88
CA PRO A 195 10.13 -15.24 12.56
C PRO A 195 8.73 -15.40 11.93
N GLU A 196 7.76 -14.59 12.35
CA GLU A 196 6.36 -14.69 11.92
C GLU A 196 6.10 -14.17 10.49
N MET A 197 7.05 -13.47 9.88
CA MET A 197 6.86 -12.88 8.55
C MET A 197 6.79 -13.95 7.47
N GLY A 198 5.74 -13.90 6.64
CA GLY A 198 5.54 -14.81 5.51
C GLY A 198 5.88 -14.21 4.15
N ALA A 199 5.70 -12.89 4.01
CA ALA A 199 5.95 -12.19 2.74
C ALA A 199 6.59 -10.82 2.93
N LEU A 200 7.36 -10.41 1.92
CA LEU A 200 7.99 -9.10 1.80
C LEU A 200 7.49 -8.42 0.54
N VAL A 201 6.86 -7.25 0.72
CA VAL A 201 6.43 -6.41 -0.39
C VAL A 201 7.51 -5.36 -0.65
N VAL A 202 7.96 -5.28 -1.91
CA VAL A 202 8.98 -4.34 -2.38
C VAL A 202 8.46 -3.57 -3.58
N SER A 203 9.01 -2.38 -3.83
CA SER A 203 8.85 -1.74 -5.13
C SER A 203 9.74 -2.43 -6.16
N ALA A 204 9.46 -2.26 -7.45
CA ALA A 204 10.33 -2.74 -8.52
C ALA A 204 11.77 -2.18 -8.41
N GLU A 205 11.98 -1.02 -7.77
CA GLU A 205 13.33 -0.47 -7.52
C GLU A 205 14.09 -1.24 -6.44
N THR A 206 13.38 -1.87 -5.52
CA THR A 206 13.93 -2.50 -4.32
C THR A 206 13.85 -4.03 -4.36
N GLU A 207 13.58 -4.61 -5.53
CA GLU A 207 13.53 -6.07 -5.74
C GLU A 207 14.83 -6.77 -5.32
N ALA A 208 15.98 -6.16 -5.65
CA ALA A 208 17.29 -6.65 -5.20
C ALA A 208 17.43 -6.68 -3.66
N GLY A 209 16.74 -5.78 -2.95
CA GLY A 209 16.65 -5.78 -1.50
C GLY A 209 15.94 -7.02 -0.95
N GLY A 210 14.93 -7.52 -1.66
CA GLY A 210 14.24 -8.76 -1.28
C GLY A 210 15.15 -10.00 -1.34
N ALA A 211 16.02 -10.08 -2.35
CA ALA A 211 17.03 -11.13 -2.44
C ALA A 211 18.03 -11.06 -1.28
N ALA A 212 18.49 -9.85 -0.91
CA ALA A 212 19.38 -9.65 0.23
C ALA A 212 18.74 -10.05 1.57
N VAL A 213 17.47 -9.72 1.78
CA VAL A 213 16.71 -10.16 2.96
C VAL A 213 16.66 -11.68 3.04
N ASN A 214 16.33 -12.36 1.94
CA ASN A 214 16.24 -13.82 1.92
C ASN A 214 17.58 -14.51 2.13
N ALA A 215 18.68 -13.96 1.61
CA ALA A 215 20.02 -14.45 1.91
C ALA A 215 20.33 -14.34 3.41
N ARG A 216 20.04 -13.18 4.03
CA ARG A 216 20.24 -12.97 5.48
C ARG A 216 19.35 -13.88 6.33
N ARG A 217 18.14 -14.20 5.88
CA ARG A 217 17.26 -15.17 6.56
C ARG A 217 17.83 -16.59 6.49
N GLN A 218 18.36 -17.00 5.34
CA GLN A 218 19.02 -18.30 5.20
C GLN A 218 20.26 -18.43 6.09
N GLU A 219 21.09 -17.39 6.19
CA GLU A 219 22.23 -17.34 7.12
C GLU A 219 21.80 -17.58 8.58
N LYS A 220 20.57 -17.19 8.93
CA LYS A 220 19.97 -17.36 10.25
C LYS A 220 19.11 -18.62 10.39
N ASN A 221 19.10 -19.49 9.39
CA ASN A 221 18.23 -20.68 9.31
C ASN A 221 16.72 -20.37 9.38
N SER A 222 16.32 -19.17 8.96
CA SER A 222 14.91 -18.77 8.85
C SER A 222 14.35 -19.10 7.46
N PRO A 223 13.05 -19.47 7.35
CA PRO A 223 12.40 -19.65 6.06
C PRO A 223 12.47 -18.38 5.21
N GLN A 224 12.62 -18.53 3.90
CA GLN A 224 12.58 -17.40 2.96
C GLN A 224 11.18 -16.76 2.95
N LEU A 225 11.14 -15.45 2.78
CA LEU A 225 9.92 -14.70 2.53
C LEU A 225 9.51 -14.86 1.07
N HIS A 226 8.20 -14.92 0.85
CA HIS A 226 7.64 -14.71 -0.47
C HIS A 226 7.81 -13.22 -0.85
N VAL A 227 8.61 -12.93 -1.87
CA VAL A 227 8.87 -11.55 -2.30
C VAL A 227 7.87 -11.17 -3.38
N VAL A 228 7.17 -10.07 -3.18
CA VAL A 228 6.21 -9.52 -4.15
C VAL A 228 6.68 -8.13 -4.58
N ALA A 229 7.09 -8.02 -5.84
CA ALA A 229 7.46 -6.76 -6.44
C ALA A 229 6.22 -6.02 -7.01
N VAL A 230 6.00 -4.79 -6.52
CA VAL A 230 4.97 -3.88 -7.01
C VAL A 230 5.61 -2.90 -8.01
N PRO A 231 5.08 -2.78 -9.24
CA PRO A 231 5.58 -1.84 -10.24
C PRO A 231 5.58 -0.40 -9.74
N LEU A 232 6.51 0.41 -10.26
CA LEU A 232 6.58 1.82 -9.92
C LEU A 232 5.39 2.59 -10.46
N VAL A 233 5.01 3.60 -9.67
CA VAL A 233 3.88 4.47 -9.92
C VAL A 233 4.44 5.89 -10.10
N ALA A 234 4.71 6.29 -11.34
CA ALA A 234 5.35 7.59 -11.63
C ALA A 234 4.34 8.73 -11.51
N SER A 235 4.41 9.56 -10.46
CA SER A 235 3.53 10.75 -10.33
C SER A 235 3.53 11.57 -11.62
N ALA A 236 2.37 11.74 -12.25
CA ALA A 236 2.24 12.66 -13.38
C ALA A 236 2.46 14.09 -12.86
N GLY A 237 3.67 14.62 -13.07
CA GLY A 237 4.00 16.02 -12.82
C GLY A 237 5.08 16.28 -11.77
N ARG A 238 6.34 16.19 -12.19
CA ARG A 238 7.30 17.31 -12.19
C ARG A 238 8.52 16.88 -12.98
N GLU A 239 8.65 17.41 -14.19
CA GLU A 239 9.98 17.60 -14.78
C GLU A 239 10.79 18.46 -13.81
N ILE A 240 12.07 18.11 -13.67
CA ILE A 240 13.08 18.79 -12.84
C ILE A 240 13.24 20.24 -13.31
#